data_AF-A0A973U1S4-F1
#
_entry.id   AF-A0A973U1S4-F1
#
_cell.length_a   1.000
_cell.length_b   1.000
_cell.length_c   1.000
_cell.angle_alpha   90.00
_cell.angle_beta   90.00
_cell.angle_gamma   90.00
#
_symmetry.space_group_name_H-M   'P 1'
#
loop_
_entity.id
_entity.type
_entity.pdbx_description
1 polymer ?
#
loop_
_entity_poly.entity_id
_entity_poly.type
_entity_poly.pdbx_seq_one_letter_code
_entity_poly.pdbx_strand_id
1 'polypeptide(L)'
;MATASNRAGLGWGTRLLVGLALVLAGAAGAAWALARYDGAARFLGVAPKPVTRAPAAQLVADPPAAEPDAPAPAEIAQIENRLSRVETAAQRVEGSAGRADALLVAFAARRAVDRGVALGYLEPLLLDRFGQTHGRSVATIITGSHDPVRLNDLVDQYRQLGPELRSSAPEDGWWVQFKRELGSMIQIRRADRPSTQPDARFQRALSELEDGEVDSALAETMRLPGAANAQPWARKARQYVLVHRALDEIESGALLAKTATAGP
;
A
#
# COMPACT_ATOMS: atom_id res chain seq x y z
N MET A 1 59.56 24.28 -30.24
CA MET A 1 59.47 22.99 -29.54
C MET A 1 59.17 23.26 -28.06
N ALA A 2 57.94 23.00 -27.61
CA ALA A 2 57.59 22.61 -26.24
C ALA A 2 56.09 22.28 -26.22
N THR A 3 55.78 21.12 -25.68
CA THR A 3 54.58 20.31 -25.85
C THR A 3 53.37 20.84 -25.09
N ALA A 4 52.20 20.75 -25.73
CA ALA A 4 50.90 21.00 -25.13
C ALA A 4 50.65 20.08 -23.93
N SER A 5 50.40 20.68 -22.76
CA SER A 5 49.96 19.97 -21.54
C SER A 5 48.52 19.52 -21.71
N ASN A 6 48.36 18.23 -22.01
CA ASN A 6 47.06 17.56 -22.11
C ASN A 6 46.46 17.43 -20.70
N ARG A 7 45.44 18.24 -20.36
CA ARG A 7 44.67 18.04 -19.13
C ARG A 7 43.77 16.83 -19.32
N ALA A 8 44.25 15.67 -18.90
CA ALA A 8 43.45 14.45 -18.83
C ALA A 8 42.28 14.69 -17.86
N GLY A 9 41.10 14.98 -18.41
CA GLY A 9 39.86 15.02 -17.66
C GLY A 9 39.62 13.64 -17.05
N LEU A 10 39.53 13.58 -15.72
CA LEU A 10 39.32 12.34 -14.98
C LEU A 10 38.07 11.64 -15.53
N GLY A 11 38.28 10.51 -16.22
CA GLY A 11 37.22 9.75 -16.87
C GLY A 11 36.10 9.43 -15.88
N TRP A 12 34.86 9.40 -16.37
CA TRP A 12 33.68 9.17 -15.53
C TRP A 12 33.81 7.87 -14.71
N GLY A 13 34.45 6.84 -15.26
CA GLY A 13 34.78 5.60 -14.54
C GLY A 13 35.73 5.81 -13.36
N THR A 14 36.74 6.68 -13.48
CA THR A 14 37.62 7.02 -12.36
C THR A 14 36.88 7.81 -11.28
N ARG A 15 35.97 8.70 -11.67
CA ARG A 15 35.10 9.42 -10.71
C ARG A 15 34.17 8.48 -9.96
N LEU A 16 33.61 7.48 -10.64
CA LEU A 16 32.78 6.44 -10.02
C LEU A 16 33.60 5.54 -9.09
N LEU A 17 34.82 5.16 -9.47
CA LEU A 17 35.72 4.38 -8.63
C LEU A 17 36.17 5.15 -7.39
N VAL A 18 36.49 6.44 -7.53
CA VAL A 18 36.82 7.30 -6.38
C VAL A 18 35.61 7.48 -5.47
N GLY A 19 34.41 7.67 -6.03
CA GLY A 19 33.17 7.73 -5.26
C GLY A 19 32.89 6.44 -4.50
N LEU A 20 33.03 5.28 -5.16
CA LEU A 20 32.84 3.97 -4.53
C LEU A 20 33.88 3.72 -3.44
N ALA A 21 35.15 4.06 -3.68
CA ALA A 21 36.22 3.93 -2.70
C ALA A 21 35.96 4.81 -1.46
N LEU A 22 35.47 6.04 -1.66
CA LEU A 22 35.09 6.94 -0.55
C LEU A 22 33.90 6.39 0.24
N VAL A 23 32.90 5.82 -0.43
CA VAL A 23 31.74 5.19 0.23
C VAL A 23 32.18 3.98 1.06
N LEU A 24 33.05 3.12 0.51
CA LEU A 24 33.57 1.96 1.23
C LEU A 24 34.46 2.37 2.41
N ALA A 25 35.31 3.40 2.24
CA ALA A 25 36.12 3.95 3.33
C ALA A 25 35.24 4.58 4.43
N GLY A 26 34.16 5.27 4.05
CA GLY A 26 33.18 5.82 5.00
C GLY A 26 32.43 4.73 5.77
N ALA A 27 32.01 3.66 5.09
CA ALA A 27 31.33 2.52 5.72
C ALA A 27 32.26 1.77 6.68
N ALA A 28 33.53 1.54 6.29
CA ALA A 28 34.53 0.93 7.15
C ALA A 28 34.86 1.81 8.37
N GLY A 29 34.98 3.13 8.16
CA GLY A 29 35.17 4.10 9.24
C GLY A 29 34.01 4.16 10.23
N ALA A 30 32.77 4.12 9.73
CA ALA A 30 31.57 4.06 10.57
C ALA A 30 31.49 2.76 11.37
N ALA A 31 31.78 1.62 10.74
CA ALA A 31 31.84 0.32 11.43
C ALA A 31 32.92 0.28 12.51
N TRP A 32 34.11 0.86 12.25
CA TRP A 32 35.18 0.95 13.23
C TRP A 32 34.85 1.92 14.37
N ALA A 33 34.22 3.06 14.07
CA ALA A 33 33.75 4.01 15.08
C ALA A 33 32.66 3.41 15.98
N LEU A 34 31.72 2.67 15.42
CA LEU A 34 30.69 1.92 16.16
C LEU A 34 31.31 0.82 17.04
N ALA A 35 32.37 0.15 16.57
CA ALA A 35 33.08 -0.87 17.32
C ALA A 35 33.97 -0.29 18.45
N ARG A 36 34.43 0.96 18.32
CA ARG A 36 35.31 1.61 19.31
C ARG A 36 34.55 2.48 20.32
N TYR A 37 33.35 2.97 19.98
CA TYR A 37 32.52 3.84 20.82
C TYR A 37 31.13 3.22 21.09
N ASP A 38 31.01 2.49 22.21
CA ASP A 38 29.74 1.92 22.70
C ASP A 38 28.62 2.97 22.87
N GLY A 39 28.97 4.25 23.07
CA GLY A 39 28.01 5.35 23.18
C GLY A 39 27.27 5.69 21.88
N ALA A 40 27.95 5.62 20.73
CA ALA A 40 27.35 5.92 19.43
C ALA A 40 26.44 4.79 18.96
N ALA A 41 26.80 3.54 19.23
CA ALA A 41 25.98 2.36 18.94
C ALA A 41 24.68 2.33 19.78
N ARG A 42 24.68 2.92 20.99
CA ARG A 42 23.50 3.10 21.85
C ARG A 42 22.55 4.20 21.36
N PHE A 43 23.08 5.29 20.80
CA PHE A 43 22.26 6.38 20.23
C PHE A 43 21.55 5.94 18.94
N LEU A 44 22.19 5.10 18.12
CA LEU A 44 21.64 4.59 16.86
C LEU A 44 20.80 3.30 17.02
N GLY A 45 20.63 2.78 18.24
CA GLY A 45 19.76 1.64 18.53
C GLY A 45 20.27 0.28 18.03
N VAL A 46 21.53 0.17 17.63
CA VAL A 46 22.12 -1.05 17.03
C VAL A 46 22.74 -1.96 18.10
N ALA A 47 23.09 -1.43 19.28
CA ALA A 47 23.66 -2.24 20.37
C ALA A 47 22.57 -2.76 21.33
N PRO A 48 22.62 -4.05 21.73
CA PRO A 48 21.75 -4.58 22.78
C PRO A 48 21.99 -3.80 24.09
N LYS A 49 20.90 -3.37 24.74
CA LYS A 49 20.96 -2.71 26.05
C LYS A 49 21.66 -3.64 27.05
N PRO A 50 22.76 -3.24 27.70
CA PRO A 50 23.32 -4.02 28.78
C PRO A 50 22.30 -4.03 29.91
N VAL A 51 21.73 -5.20 30.19
CA VAL A 51 21.11 -5.48 31.48
C VAL A 51 22.23 -5.33 32.50
N THR A 52 22.19 -4.27 33.30
CA THR A 52 23.00 -4.16 34.51
C THR A 52 22.68 -5.39 35.34
N ARG A 53 23.59 -6.36 35.33
CA ARG A 53 23.61 -7.41 36.33
C ARG A 53 23.78 -6.65 37.65
N ALA A 54 22.73 -6.61 38.46
CA ALA A 54 22.85 -6.13 39.82
C ALA A 54 24.08 -6.83 40.43
N PRO A 55 24.92 -6.12 41.21
CA PRO A 55 26.07 -6.75 41.85
C PRO A 55 25.55 -8.01 42.53
N ALA A 56 26.18 -9.16 42.26
CA ALA A 56 25.93 -10.35 43.04
C ALA A 56 26.09 -9.91 44.49
N ALA A 57 24.98 -9.90 45.23
CA ALA A 57 25.01 -9.62 46.65
C ALA A 57 26.08 -10.54 47.19
N GLN A 58 27.16 -9.96 47.71
CA GLN A 58 28.06 -10.72 48.56
C GLN A 58 27.14 -11.30 49.63
N LEU A 59 26.99 -12.63 49.60
CA LEU A 59 26.40 -13.38 50.68
C LEU A 59 27.30 -13.12 51.89
N VAL A 60 27.04 -12.01 52.58
CA VAL A 60 27.29 -11.92 54.00
C VAL A 60 26.49 -13.08 54.54
N ALA A 61 27.18 -14.07 55.11
CA ALA A 61 26.55 -15.23 55.69
C ALA A 61 25.48 -14.73 56.65
N ASP A 62 24.22 -14.98 56.30
CA ASP A 62 23.10 -14.77 57.20
C ASP A 62 23.36 -15.60 58.47
N PRO A 63 22.98 -15.09 59.66
CA PRO A 63 22.90 -15.93 60.85
C PRO A 63 22.00 -17.15 60.55
N PRO A 64 22.16 -18.27 61.28
CA PRO A 64 21.40 -19.49 60.99
C PRO A 64 19.91 -19.19 60.86
N ALA A 65 19.35 -19.65 59.75
CA ALA A 65 18.00 -19.40 59.30
C ALA A 65 16.99 -19.57 60.44
N ALA A 66 16.29 -18.49 60.77
CA ALA A 66 14.93 -18.61 61.27
C ALA A 66 14.10 -19.23 60.15
N GLU A 67 13.20 -20.15 60.51
CA GLU A 67 12.28 -20.82 59.59
C GLU A 67 11.62 -19.80 58.66
N PRO A 68 11.37 -20.14 57.38
CA PRO A 68 10.68 -19.23 56.48
C PRO A 68 9.29 -18.98 57.06
N ASP A 69 9.11 -17.84 57.72
CA ASP A 69 7.81 -17.33 58.08
C ASP A 69 6.97 -17.29 56.81
N ALA A 70 5.76 -17.87 56.87
CA ALA A 70 4.82 -17.79 55.77
C ALA A 70 4.71 -16.32 55.34
N PRO A 71 4.80 -16.01 54.03
CA PRO A 71 4.87 -14.63 53.57
C PRO A 71 3.70 -13.86 54.17
N ALA A 72 4.02 -12.72 54.79
CA ALA A 72 2.99 -11.92 55.44
C ALA A 72 1.91 -11.59 54.38
N PRO A 73 0.61 -11.63 54.74
CA PRO A 73 -0.48 -11.44 53.78
C PRO A 73 -0.36 -10.12 52.97
N ALA A 74 0.34 -9.12 53.50
CA ALA A 74 0.66 -7.87 52.79
C ALA A 74 1.65 -8.06 51.62
N GLU A 75 2.64 -8.95 51.74
CA GLU A 75 3.60 -9.25 50.69
C GLU A 75 2.95 -10.04 49.56
N ILE A 76 2.10 -11.01 49.90
CA ILE A 76 1.30 -11.76 48.92
C ILE A 76 0.42 -10.80 48.12
N ALA A 77 -0.32 -9.90 48.79
CA ALA A 77 -1.15 -8.90 48.13
C ALA A 77 -0.34 -7.94 47.23
N GLN A 78 0.89 -7.62 47.59
CA GLN A 78 1.77 -6.79 46.75
C GLN A 78 2.23 -7.56 45.50
N ILE A 79 2.57 -8.84 45.64
CA ILE A 79 2.98 -9.70 44.51
C ILE A 79 1.82 -9.89 43.54
N GLU A 80 0.61 -10.17 44.03
CA GLU A 80 -0.60 -10.30 43.21
C GLU A 80 -0.90 -9.01 42.44
N ASN A 81 -0.78 -7.85 43.08
CA ASN A 81 -0.94 -6.55 42.43
C ASN A 81 0.14 -6.26 41.36
N ARG A 82 1.38 -6.72 41.56
CA ARG A 82 2.43 -6.58 40.56
C ARG A 82 2.20 -7.52 39.39
N LEU A 83 1.77 -8.76 39.65
CA LEU A 83 1.46 -9.74 38.62
C LEU A 83 0.29 -9.26 37.75
N SER A 84 -0.80 -8.76 38.34
CA SER A 84 -1.94 -8.22 37.57
C SER A 84 -1.55 -7.03 36.68
N ARG A 85 -0.65 -6.16 37.15
CA ARG A 85 -0.09 -5.06 36.36
C ARG A 85 0.80 -5.55 35.22
N VAL A 86 1.62 -6.57 35.45
CA VAL A 86 2.48 -7.18 34.41
C VAL A 86 1.61 -7.85 33.35
N GLU A 87 0.61 -8.62 33.77
CA GLU A 87 -0.33 -9.28 32.87
C GLU A 87 -1.07 -8.25 32.00
N THR A 88 -1.63 -7.20 32.63
CA THR A 88 -2.29 -6.11 31.90
C THR A 88 -1.32 -5.34 30.97
N ALA A 89 -0.03 -5.24 31.33
CA ALA A 89 0.98 -4.63 30.48
C ALA A 89 1.36 -5.54 29.30
N ALA A 90 1.55 -6.84 29.54
CA ALA A 90 1.85 -7.85 28.52
C ALA A 90 0.73 -7.93 27.50
N GLN A 91 -0.53 -8.05 27.93
CA GLN A 91 -1.71 -8.04 27.07
C GLN A 91 -1.81 -6.75 26.22
N ARG A 92 -1.43 -5.59 26.78
CA ARG A 92 -1.37 -4.34 26.02
C ARG A 92 -0.26 -4.32 24.98
N VAL A 93 0.92 -4.83 25.31
CA VAL A 93 2.07 -4.90 24.39
C VAL A 93 1.77 -5.89 23.25
N GLU A 94 1.30 -7.09 23.56
CA GLU A 94 0.92 -8.09 22.56
C GLU A 94 -0.19 -7.57 21.63
N GLY A 95 -1.22 -6.94 22.18
CA GLY A 95 -2.27 -6.31 21.38
C GLY A 95 -1.76 -5.17 20.49
N SER A 96 -0.77 -4.40 20.93
CA SER A 96 -0.15 -3.35 20.11
C SER A 96 0.71 -3.92 18.97
N ALA A 97 1.46 -4.98 19.23
CA ALA A 97 2.27 -5.67 18.23
C ALA A 97 1.38 -6.33 17.17
N GLY A 98 0.31 -7.01 17.58
CA GLY A 98 -0.66 -7.57 16.64
C GLY A 98 -1.32 -6.50 15.77
N ARG A 99 -1.66 -5.32 16.32
CA ARG A 99 -2.22 -4.23 15.51
C ARG A 99 -1.23 -3.75 14.45
N ALA A 100 0.02 -3.55 14.84
CA ALA A 100 1.06 -3.15 13.90
C ALA A 100 1.22 -4.18 12.79
N ASP A 101 1.25 -5.47 13.12
CA ASP A 101 1.33 -6.56 12.14
C ASP A 101 0.13 -6.58 11.19
N ALA A 102 -1.09 -6.40 11.70
CA ALA A 102 -2.30 -6.29 10.88
C ALA A 102 -2.20 -5.15 9.85
N LEU A 103 -1.75 -3.97 10.29
CA LEU A 103 -1.59 -2.81 9.43
C LEU A 103 -0.47 -3.03 8.40
N LEU A 104 0.63 -3.68 8.79
CA LEU A 104 1.72 -4.01 7.86
C LEU A 104 1.25 -4.97 6.77
N VAL A 105 0.51 -6.03 7.13
CA VAL A 105 -0.05 -6.98 6.16
C VAL A 105 -1.06 -6.29 5.24
N ALA A 106 -1.97 -5.47 5.77
CA ALA A 106 -2.94 -4.73 4.96
C ALA A 106 -2.26 -3.75 4.00
N PHE A 107 -1.27 -2.99 4.48
CA PHE A 107 -0.52 -2.04 3.65
C PHE A 107 0.33 -2.75 2.58
N ALA A 108 0.95 -3.88 2.93
CA ALA A 108 1.69 -4.69 1.97
C ALA A 108 0.78 -5.25 0.87
N ALA A 109 -0.43 -5.70 1.22
CA ALA A 109 -1.44 -6.15 0.27
C ALA A 109 -1.89 -5.02 -0.67
N ARG A 110 -2.20 -3.83 -0.13
CA ARG A 110 -2.54 -2.65 -0.94
C ARG A 110 -1.42 -2.29 -1.91
N ARG A 111 -0.18 -2.18 -1.41
CA ARG A 111 1.01 -1.91 -2.21
C ARG A 111 1.25 -2.95 -3.32
N ALA A 112 0.93 -4.22 -3.07
CA ALA A 112 1.05 -5.28 -4.06
C ALA A 112 0.00 -5.12 -5.18
N VAL A 113 -1.27 -4.93 -4.80
CA VAL A 113 -2.38 -4.69 -5.74
C VAL A 113 -2.15 -3.45 -6.59
N ASP A 114 -1.75 -2.32 -5.98
CA ASP A 114 -1.49 -1.06 -6.70
C ASP A 114 -0.36 -1.19 -7.74
N ARG A 115 0.64 -2.04 -7.44
CA ARG A 115 1.74 -2.34 -8.37
C ARG A 115 1.36 -3.37 -9.43
N GLY A 116 0.20 -4.02 -9.30
CA GLY A 116 -0.22 -5.11 -10.15
C GLY A 116 0.66 -6.36 -10.02
N VAL A 117 1.14 -6.65 -8.81
CA VAL A 117 1.86 -7.89 -8.52
C VAL A 117 0.96 -8.84 -7.75
N ALA A 118 1.06 -10.14 -8.05
CA ALA A 118 0.36 -11.17 -7.28
C ALA A 118 0.79 -11.11 -5.80
N LEU A 119 -0.14 -11.45 -4.90
CA LEU A 119 0.08 -11.37 -3.45
C LEU A 119 1.11 -12.39 -2.97
N GLY A 120 1.11 -13.60 -3.53
CA GLY A 120 2.08 -14.64 -3.22
C GLY A 120 2.06 -14.97 -1.72
N TYR A 121 3.16 -14.69 -1.02
CA TYR A 121 3.27 -14.97 0.42
C TYR A 121 2.27 -14.16 1.28
N LEU A 122 1.71 -13.05 0.76
CA LEU A 122 0.72 -12.25 1.48
C LEU A 122 -0.65 -12.93 1.56
N GLU A 123 -0.97 -13.87 0.67
CA GLU A 123 -2.27 -14.57 0.67
C GLU A 123 -2.52 -15.36 1.96
N PRO A 124 -1.62 -16.28 2.38
CA PRO A 124 -1.80 -17.00 3.64
C PRO A 124 -1.77 -16.07 4.86
N LEU A 125 -0.98 -14.99 4.82
CA LEU A 125 -0.94 -13.99 5.90
C LEU A 125 -2.26 -13.21 6.02
N LEU A 126 -2.89 -12.85 4.90
CA LEU A 126 -4.21 -12.21 4.89
C LEU A 126 -5.29 -13.16 5.42
N LEU A 127 -5.24 -14.44 5.04
CA LEU A 127 -6.17 -15.46 5.52
C LEU A 127 -6.03 -15.68 7.03
N ASP A 128 -4.82 -15.84 7.54
CA ASP A 128 -4.55 -15.99 8.97
C ASP A 128 -5.03 -14.76 9.75
N ARG A 129 -4.70 -13.56 9.25
CA ARG A 129 -4.94 -12.32 9.98
C ARG A 129 -6.38 -11.82 9.92
N PHE A 130 -7.00 -11.90 8.76
CA PHE A 130 -8.30 -11.28 8.47
C PHE A 130 -9.38 -12.29 8.09
N GLY A 131 -9.05 -13.56 7.88
CA GLY A 131 -10.00 -14.56 7.37
C GLY A 131 -11.21 -14.81 8.28
N GLN A 132 -11.05 -14.68 9.60
CA GLN A 132 -12.15 -14.89 10.55
C GLN A 132 -13.18 -13.76 10.54
N THR A 133 -12.74 -12.51 10.43
CA THR A 133 -13.61 -11.31 10.55
C THR A 133 -14.00 -10.74 9.18
N HIS A 134 -13.09 -10.79 8.21
CA HIS A 134 -13.22 -10.17 6.88
C HIS A 134 -13.00 -11.19 5.75
N GLY A 135 -13.43 -12.45 5.94
CA GLY A 135 -13.18 -13.54 4.99
C GLY A 135 -13.65 -13.24 3.56
N ARG A 136 -14.79 -12.57 3.38
CA ARG A 136 -15.28 -12.17 2.04
C ARG A 136 -14.36 -11.15 1.36
N SER A 137 -13.85 -10.19 2.10
CA SER A 137 -12.94 -9.14 1.61
C SER A 137 -11.59 -9.75 1.24
N VAL A 138 -11.05 -10.62 2.10
CA VAL A 138 -9.82 -11.38 1.83
C VAL A 138 -9.96 -12.23 0.55
N ALA A 139 -11.05 -12.98 0.41
CA ALA A 139 -11.30 -13.78 -0.79
C ALA A 139 -11.38 -12.92 -2.07
N THR A 140 -11.99 -11.73 -1.98
CA THR A 140 -12.07 -10.77 -3.09
C THR A 140 -10.68 -10.26 -3.47
N ILE A 141 -9.84 -9.92 -2.48
CA ILE A 141 -8.46 -9.45 -2.67
C ILE A 141 -7.61 -10.54 -3.32
N ILE A 142 -7.64 -11.77 -2.80
CA ILE A 142 -6.87 -12.90 -3.34
C ILE A 142 -7.29 -13.19 -4.78
N THR A 143 -8.60 -13.33 -5.02
CA THR A 143 -9.12 -13.60 -6.37
C THR A 143 -8.73 -12.49 -7.35
N GLY A 144 -8.88 -11.24 -6.94
CA GLY A 144 -8.54 -10.07 -7.76
C GLY A 144 -7.04 -9.92 -8.00
N SER A 145 -6.18 -10.45 -7.13
CA SER A 145 -4.72 -10.36 -7.28
C SER A 145 -4.15 -11.29 -8.35
N HIS A 146 -4.89 -12.33 -8.75
CA HIS A 146 -4.48 -13.23 -9.83
C HIS A 146 -4.56 -12.58 -11.23
N ASP A 147 -5.45 -11.59 -11.41
CA ASP A 147 -5.57 -10.79 -12.62
C ASP A 147 -5.64 -9.31 -12.25
N PRO A 148 -4.49 -8.69 -11.90
CA PRO A 148 -4.48 -7.35 -11.34
C PRO A 148 -4.86 -6.30 -12.39
N VAL A 149 -5.88 -5.51 -12.07
CA VAL A 149 -6.30 -4.35 -12.87
C VAL A 149 -5.68 -3.09 -12.27
N ARG A 150 -4.93 -2.32 -13.07
CA ARG A 150 -4.32 -1.06 -12.63
C ARG A 150 -5.11 0.14 -13.13
N LEU A 151 -5.04 1.23 -12.37
CA LEU A 151 -5.71 2.48 -12.74
C LEU A 151 -5.22 3.00 -14.10
N ASN A 152 -3.90 3.02 -14.32
CA ASN A 152 -3.33 3.47 -15.59
C ASN A 152 -3.84 2.64 -16.78
N ASP A 153 -3.97 1.32 -16.60
CA ASP A 153 -4.49 0.45 -17.66
C ASP A 153 -5.96 0.77 -17.96
N LEU A 154 -6.76 1.10 -16.94
CA LEU A 154 -8.15 1.55 -17.11
C LEU A 154 -8.22 2.88 -17.85
N VAL A 155 -7.37 3.84 -17.50
CA VAL A 155 -7.28 5.16 -18.16
C VAL A 155 -6.88 5.00 -19.63
N ASP A 156 -5.85 4.21 -19.92
CA ASP A 156 -5.36 4.00 -21.27
C ASP A 156 -6.40 3.28 -22.14
N GLN A 157 -7.05 2.24 -21.60
CA GLN A 157 -8.16 1.55 -22.27
C GLN A 157 -9.33 2.52 -22.52
N TYR A 158 -9.67 3.37 -21.55
CA TYR A 158 -10.76 4.34 -21.68
C TYR A 158 -10.50 5.36 -22.79
N ARG A 159 -9.26 5.87 -22.89
CA ARG A 159 -8.86 6.79 -23.96
C ARG A 159 -8.97 6.13 -25.34
N GLN A 160 -8.61 4.85 -25.46
CA GLN A 160 -8.73 4.08 -26.70
C GLN A 160 -10.21 3.87 -27.10
N LEU A 161 -11.08 3.62 -26.12
CA LEU A 161 -12.54 3.49 -26.30
C LEU A 161 -13.24 4.80 -26.67
N GLY A 162 -12.54 5.94 -26.64
CA GLY A 162 -13.13 7.27 -26.82
C GLY A 162 -14.07 7.42 -28.02
N PRO A 163 -13.66 7.07 -29.26
CA PRO A 163 -14.53 7.18 -30.44
C PRO A 163 -15.79 6.31 -30.35
N GLU A 164 -15.66 5.10 -29.83
CA GLU A 164 -16.75 4.13 -29.70
C GLU A 164 -17.75 4.52 -28.61
N LEU A 165 -17.27 5.17 -27.54
CA LEU A 165 -18.10 5.63 -26.42
C LEU A 165 -18.93 6.86 -26.78
N ARG A 166 -18.39 7.72 -27.64
CA ARG A 166 -19.02 8.98 -28.05
C ARG A 166 -19.96 8.83 -29.25
N SER A 167 -19.80 7.76 -30.03
CA SER A 167 -20.73 7.43 -31.12
C SER A 167 -21.98 6.74 -30.58
N SER A 168 -23.15 7.11 -31.10
CA SER A 168 -24.37 6.32 -30.92
C SER A 168 -24.31 5.14 -31.88
N ALA A 169 -24.77 3.96 -31.44
CA ALA A 169 -24.76 2.74 -32.24
C ALA A 169 -25.31 3.00 -33.67
N PRO A 170 -24.77 2.35 -34.72
CA PRO A 170 -25.05 2.77 -36.10
C PRO A 170 -26.49 2.62 -36.61
N GLU A 171 -27.45 2.11 -35.85
CA GLU A 171 -28.69 1.58 -36.45
C GLU A 171 -29.60 2.61 -37.15
N ASP A 172 -29.51 3.92 -36.89
CA ASP A 172 -30.42 4.90 -37.48
C ASP A 172 -29.79 5.93 -38.46
N GLY A 173 -28.46 5.99 -38.56
CA GLY A 173 -27.76 7.12 -39.20
C GLY A 173 -27.24 6.87 -40.61
N TRP A 174 -26.54 5.75 -40.83
CA TRP A 174 -25.77 5.53 -42.06
C TRP A 174 -26.68 5.34 -43.28
N TRP A 175 -27.85 4.73 -43.10
CA TRP A 175 -28.78 4.45 -44.19
C TRP A 175 -29.55 5.69 -44.66
N VAL A 176 -29.78 6.64 -43.75
CA VAL A 176 -30.37 7.94 -44.08
C VAL A 176 -29.30 8.91 -44.61
N GLN A 177 -28.03 8.75 -44.18
CA GLN A 177 -26.90 9.52 -44.70
C GLN A 177 -26.56 9.13 -46.15
N PHE A 178 -26.53 7.83 -46.46
CA PHE A 178 -26.32 7.32 -47.83
C PHE A 178 -27.40 7.80 -48.81
N LYS A 179 -28.68 7.80 -48.37
CA LYS A 179 -29.80 8.28 -49.19
C LYS A 179 -29.79 9.80 -49.41
N ARG A 180 -29.16 10.57 -48.51
CA ARG A 180 -28.97 12.03 -48.63
C ARG A 180 -27.76 12.40 -49.48
N GLU A 181 -26.69 11.62 -49.42
CA GLU A 181 -25.49 11.86 -50.22
C GLU A 181 -25.76 11.71 -51.73
N LEU A 182 -26.57 10.72 -52.13
CA LEU A 182 -27.08 10.62 -53.51
C LEU A 182 -27.98 11.80 -53.93
N GLY A 183 -28.58 12.52 -52.97
CA GLY A 183 -29.40 13.71 -53.22
C GLY A 183 -28.65 15.04 -53.13
N SER A 184 -27.36 15.05 -52.75
CA SER A 184 -26.62 16.27 -52.39
C SER A 184 -25.38 16.55 -53.26
N MET A 185 -25.36 16.02 -54.49
CA MET A 185 -24.51 16.57 -55.55
C MET A 185 -25.04 17.96 -55.98
N ILE A 186 -25.20 18.88 -55.02
CA ILE A 186 -25.37 20.33 -55.15
C ILE A 186 -25.12 20.91 -53.72
N GLN A 187 -24.10 21.75 -53.63
CA GLN A 187 -23.85 22.80 -52.63
C GLN A 187 -23.22 22.49 -51.25
N ILE A 188 -21.90 22.75 -51.21
CA ILE A 188 -21.22 23.76 -50.35
C ILE A 188 -21.50 23.69 -48.83
N ARG A 189 -20.56 23.01 -48.16
CA ARG A 189 -19.90 23.33 -46.88
C ARG A 189 -20.64 24.20 -45.86
N ARG A 190 -20.97 23.55 -44.73
CA ARG A 190 -20.67 24.07 -43.38
C ARG A 190 -20.44 22.89 -42.42
N ALA A 191 -19.19 22.72 -42.00
CA ALA A 191 -18.80 21.85 -40.89
C ALA A 191 -18.78 22.71 -39.62
N ASP A 192 -19.82 22.65 -38.78
CA ASP A 192 -19.76 23.24 -37.44
C ASP A 192 -20.73 22.52 -36.48
N ARG A 193 -20.14 21.60 -35.70
CA ARG A 193 -20.50 21.00 -34.38
C ARG A 193 -21.61 19.94 -34.27
N PRO A 194 -21.25 18.64 -34.21
CA PRO A 194 -22.04 17.60 -33.55
C PRO A 194 -21.90 17.68 -32.01
N SER A 195 -22.95 17.28 -31.28
CA SER A 195 -23.24 17.34 -29.83
C SER A 195 -22.11 17.59 -28.80
N THR A 196 -22.22 18.71 -28.07
CA THR A 196 -21.39 19.02 -26.87
C THR A 196 -21.67 18.12 -25.66
N GLN A 197 -22.79 17.40 -25.63
CA GLN A 197 -23.22 16.65 -24.44
C GLN A 197 -22.45 15.34 -24.22
N PRO A 198 -22.27 14.44 -25.21
CA PRO A 198 -21.51 13.19 -25.04
C PRO A 198 -20.01 13.43 -24.88
N ASP A 199 -19.43 14.39 -25.62
CA ASP A 199 -18.02 14.75 -25.50
C ASP A 199 -17.69 15.29 -24.10
N ALA A 200 -18.51 16.20 -23.57
CA ALA A 200 -18.31 16.73 -22.22
C ALA A 200 -18.46 15.65 -21.14
N ARG A 201 -19.39 14.71 -21.28
CA ARG A 201 -19.55 13.58 -20.36
C ARG A 201 -18.35 12.64 -20.40
N PHE A 202 -17.85 12.32 -21.60
CA PHE A 202 -16.64 11.51 -21.74
C PHE A 202 -15.45 12.18 -21.06
N GLN A 203 -15.25 13.48 -21.26
CA GLN A 203 -14.11 14.18 -20.67
C GLN A 203 -14.22 14.25 -19.14
N ARG A 204 -15.43 14.41 -18.59
CA ARG A 204 -15.66 14.34 -17.14
C ARG A 204 -15.37 12.95 -16.58
N ALA A 205 -15.87 11.90 -17.22
CA ALA A 205 -15.59 10.54 -16.80
C ALA A 205 -14.08 10.22 -16.88
N LEU A 206 -13.39 10.73 -17.90
CA LEU A 206 -11.94 10.60 -18.02
C LEU A 206 -11.21 11.34 -16.89
N SER A 207 -11.60 12.57 -16.54
CA SER A 207 -10.97 13.29 -15.43
C SER A 207 -11.20 12.59 -14.10
N GLU A 208 -12.44 12.13 -13.82
CA GLU A 208 -12.75 11.35 -12.62
C GLU A 208 -11.88 10.07 -12.56
N LEU A 209 -11.70 9.38 -13.68
CA LEU A 209 -10.86 8.20 -13.76
C LEU A 209 -9.38 8.51 -13.52
N GLU A 210 -8.88 9.63 -14.05
CA GLU A 210 -7.50 10.10 -13.82
C GLU A 210 -7.25 10.48 -12.36
N ASP A 211 -8.27 10.98 -11.67
CA ASP A 211 -8.26 11.28 -10.24
C ASP A 211 -8.41 10.02 -9.35
N GLY A 212 -8.66 8.85 -9.95
CA GLY A 212 -8.84 7.58 -9.26
C GLY A 212 -10.29 7.29 -8.82
N GLU A 213 -11.25 8.14 -9.19
CA GLU A 213 -12.68 7.98 -8.92
C GLU A 213 -13.33 7.01 -9.92
N VAL A 214 -12.88 5.75 -9.91
CA VAL A 214 -13.28 4.72 -10.89
C VAL A 214 -14.79 4.41 -10.84
N ASP A 215 -15.40 4.48 -9.66
CA ASP A 215 -16.84 4.20 -9.49
C ASP A 215 -17.71 5.30 -10.13
N SER A 216 -17.36 6.57 -9.90
CA SER A 216 -17.98 7.74 -10.55
C SER A 216 -17.83 7.67 -12.07
N ALA A 217 -16.59 7.44 -12.54
CA ALA A 217 -16.28 7.34 -13.95
C ALA A 217 -17.03 6.20 -14.64
N LEU A 218 -17.18 5.05 -13.96
CA LEU A 218 -17.99 3.93 -14.45
C LEU A 218 -19.45 4.32 -14.60
N ALA A 219 -20.04 4.97 -13.58
CA ALA A 219 -21.43 5.40 -13.62
C ALA A 219 -21.69 6.42 -14.76
N GLU A 220 -20.78 7.38 -14.97
CA GLU A 220 -20.92 8.36 -16.05
C GLU A 220 -20.69 7.73 -17.42
N THR A 221 -19.78 6.78 -17.54
CA THR A 221 -19.55 6.01 -18.77
C THR A 221 -20.77 5.21 -19.20
N MET A 222 -21.51 4.62 -18.24
CA MET A 222 -22.73 3.86 -18.55
C MET A 222 -23.89 4.75 -19.04
N ARG A 223 -23.75 6.08 -18.95
CA ARG A 223 -24.69 7.07 -19.50
C ARG A 223 -24.31 7.55 -20.90
N LEU A 224 -23.15 7.14 -21.42
CA LEU A 224 -22.72 7.48 -22.77
C LEU A 224 -23.49 6.67 -23.82
N PRO A 225 -23.71 7.22 -25.02
CA PRO A 225 -24.48 6.54 -26.06
C PRO A 225 -23.81 5.24 -26.52
N GLY A 226 -22.47 5.16 -26.47
CA GLY A 226 -21.69 3.99 -26.81
C GLY A 226 -21.40 3.04 -25.64
N ALA A 227 -22.11 3.15 -24.51
CA ALA A 227 -21.82 2.35 -23.30
C ALA A 227 -21.82 0.83 -23.54
N ALA A 228 -22.59 0.33 -24.51
CA ALA A 228 -22.62 -1.08 -24.88
C ALA A 228 -21.25 -1.60 -25.37
N ASN A 229 -20.43 -0.74 -25.99
CA ASN A 229 -19.11 -1.10 -26.48
C ASN A 229 -18.07 -1.20 -25.35
N ALA A 230 -18.33 -0.55 -24.21
CA ALA A 230 -17.42 -0.52 -23.07
C ALA A 230 -17.63 -1.65 -22.04
N GLN A 231 -18.42 -2.68 -22.34
CA GLN A 231 -18.67 -3.79 -21.41
C GLN A 231 -17.38 -4.49 -20.89
N PRO A 232 -16.35 -4.76 -21.73
CA PRO A 232 -15.10 -5.33 -21.25
C PRO A 232 -14.38 -4.42 -20.25
N TRP A 233 -14.32 -3.11 -20.54
CA TRP A 233 -13.75 -2.12 -19.65
C TRP A 233 -14.54 -2.00 -18.34
N ALA A 234 -15.87 -1.96 -18.42
CA ALA A 234 -16.75 -1.86 -17.26
C ALA A 234 -16.60 -3.05 -16.29
N ARG A 235 -16.32 -4.26 -16.79
CA ARG A 235 -16.00 -5.42 -15.93
C ARG A 235 -14.71 -5.20 -15.15
N LYS A 236 -13.64 -4.74 -15.82
CA LYS A 236 -12.36 -4.44 -15.17
C LYS A 236 -12.49 -3.30 -14.15
N ALA A 237 -13.24 -2.24 -14.48
CA ALA A 237 -13.52 -1.15 -13.57
C ALA A 237 -14.25 -1.62 -12.30
N ARG A 238 -15.29 -2.47 -12.45
CA ARG A 238 -15.98 -3.08 -11.31
C ARG A 238 -15.05 -3.94 -10.45
N GLN A 239 -14.22 -4.77 -11.09
CA GLN A 239 -13.23 -5.59 -10.38
C GLN A 239 -12.27 -4.71 -9.57
N TYR A 240 -11.73 -3.65 -10.19
CA TYR A 240 -10.86 -2.68 -9.52
C TYR A 240 -11.53 -2.11 -8.27
N VAL A 241 -12.76 -1.59 -8.39
CA VAL A 241 -13.51 -1.01 -7.26
C VAL A 241 -13.77 -2.05 -6.17
N LEU A 242 -14.17 -3.27 -6.52
CA LEU A 242 -14.44 -4.34 -5.56
C LEU A 242 -13.19 -4.71 -4.75
N VAL A 243 -12.03 -4.82 -5.42
CA VAL A 243 -10.76 -5.12 -4.74
C VAL A 243 -10.33 -3.99 -3.83
N HIS A 244 -10.42 -2.73 -4.28
CA HIS A 244 -10.02 -1.57 -3.47
C HIS A 244 -10.93 -1.38 -2.26
N ARG A 245 -12.24 -1.57 -2.44
CA ARG A 245 -13.19 -1.56 -1.33
C ARG A 245 -12.91 -2.67 -0.31
N ALA A 246 -12.54 -3.86 -0.78
CA ALA A 246 -12.15 -4.94 0.10
C ALA A 246 -10.85 -4.63 0.87
N LEU A 247 -9.88 -3.97 0.23
CA LEU A 247 -8.66 -3.46 0.88
C LEU A 247 -9.00 -2.43 1.97
N ASP A 248 -9.88 -1.46 1.67
CA ASP A 248 -10.32 -0.46 2.64
C ASP A 248 -11.06 -1.09 3.84
N GLU A 249 -11.79 -2.18 3.62
CA GLU A 249 -12.49 -2.93 4.67
C GLU A 249 -11.52 -3.65 5.62
N ILE A 250 -10.47 -4.31 5.10
CA ILE A 250 -9.45 -4.93 5.97
C ILE A 250 -8.58 -3.88 6.67
N GLU A 251 -8.32 -2.74 6.04
CA GLU A 251 -7.59 -1.62 6.64
C GLU A 251 -8.40 -1.02 7.79
N SER A 252 -9.69 -0.76 7.55
CA SER A 252 -10.63 -0.33 8.60
C SER A 252 -10.71 -1.36 9.72
N GLY A 253 -10.77 -2.66 9.39
CA GLY A 253 -10.73 -3.75 10.34
C GLY A 253 -9.45 -3.75 11.19
N ALA A 254 -8.29 -3.55 10.58
CA ALA A 254 -7.01 -3.46 11.28
C ALA A 254 -6.96 -2.27 12.26
N LEU A 255 -7.61 -1.15 11.92
CA LEU A 255 -7.75 0.02 12.79
C LEU A 255 -8.77 -0.22 13.92
N LEU A 256 -9.91 -0.86 13.60
CA LEU A 256 -11.08 -1.00 14.46
C LEU A 256 -11.13 -2.24 15.34
N ALA A 257 -10.36 -3.30 15.06
CA ALA A 257 -10.36 -4.59 15.77
C ALA A 257 -10.09 -4.52 17.29
N LYS A 258 -10.01 -3.32 17.88
CA LYS A 258 -9.90 -3.09 19.32
C LYS A 258 -10.96 -2.14 19.92
N THR A 259 -12.03 -1.74 19.24
CA THR A 259 -13.11 -1.02 19.95
C THR A 259 -14.10 -1.98 20.64
N ALA A 260 -14.17 -3.24 20.22
CA ALA A 260 -15.20 -4.19 20.66
C ALA A 260 -14.89 -4.99 21.96
N THR A 261 -13.71 -4.85 22.56
CA THR A 261 -13.33 -5.58 23.80
C THR A 261 -13.27 -4.72 25.05
N ALA A 262 -13.91 -3.54 25.04
CA ALA A 262 -14.19 -2.76 26.24
C ALA A 262 -15.70 -2.84 26.54
N GLY A 263 -16.11 -3.91 27.20
CA GLY A 263 -17.43 -4.09 27.82
C GLY A 263 -17.26 -4.86 29.13
N PRO A 264 -18.07 -4.55 30.16
CA PRO A 264 -17.69 -4.51 31.58
C PRO A 264 -17.17 -5.81 32.19
#